data_AF-A0AAD0SKS2-F1
#
_entry.id   AF-A0AAD0SKS2-F1
#
_cell.length_a   1.000
_cell.length_b   1.000
_cell.length_c   1.000
_cell.angle_alpha   90.00
_cell.angle_beta   90.00
_cell.angle_gamma   90.00
#
_symmetry.space_group_name_H-M   'P 1'
#
loop_
_entity.id
_entity.type
_entity.pdbx_description
1 polymer ?
#
loop_
_entity_poly.entity_id
_entity_poly.type
_entity_poly.pdbx_seq_one_letter_code
_entity_poly.pdbx_strand_id
1 'polypeptide(L)'
;MSNTIQSLRGMKDIVGSDSELFTYFVENASKIAQKYGFSYIETPLLEETALFRRSVGESSDIVNKEMYQFIDKGQNDVCLRPEGTAGVVRHFVEKKLDRAGGTYKWYYYGPMFRYERPQKGRLREFHQFGCEVFGISNVYEDANIIMLIREILEYFGIGFTLKLNSLGCLECMPQYKNNLVNHLNSFKSELCEDCNRRVDTNPIRVLDCKNEKCQTLLKDAPKITNSLCSSCNSDFEKLKEILDFNKVDYEIDSNLVRGLDYYNKTAFEFVSNEIGAQSAIAGGGRYDRLVEYLGGKSTAGIGFAIGIERLLELVKVKEQKQDSLYIGVLDETSLNKAFEIAIQKRKTTKTYLEYTPRGFAKHFGIAEKLNCNIVALIGENELNNNTIYIKNIETKEEKTVSIREFISEK
;
A
#
# COMPACT_ATOMS: atom_id res chain seq x y z
N MET A 1 -34.76 -15.68 -13.21
CA MET A 1 -33.74 -15.00 -12.38
C MET A 1 -32.45 -15.01 -13.19
N SER A 2 -31.86 -13.86 -13.50
CA SER A 2 -30.59 -13.83 -14.23
C SER A 2 -29.52 -14.47 -13.35
N ASN A 3 -29.03 -15.64 -13.76
CA ASN A 3 -28.00 -16.43 -13.08
C ASN A 3 -26.60 -15.82 -13.30
N THR A 4 -26.49 -14.50 -13.26
CA THR A 4 -25.24 -13.79 -13.55
C THR A 4 -24.36 -13.81 -12.32
N ILE A 5 -23.21 -14.47 -12.42
CA ILE A 5 -22.18 -14.50 -11.38
C ILE A 5 -21.70 -13.07 -11.13
N GLN A 6 -21.58 -12.68 -9.87
CA GLN A 6 -21.15 -11.35 -9.43
C GLN A 6 -19.85 -11.46 -8.61
N SER A 7 -19.08 -10.37 -8.56
CA SER A 7 -17.94 -10.24 -7.66
C SER A 7 -18.37 -10.44 -6.20
N LEU A 8 -17.50 -11.05 -5.39
CA LEU A 8 -17.78 -11.24 -3.97
C LEU A 8 -17.88 -9.88 -3.26
N ARG A 9 -18.77 -9.80 -2.26
CA ARG A 9 -18.92 -8.58 -1.47
C ARG A 9 -17.59 -8.21 -0.82
N GLY A 10 -17.11 -7.00 -1.10
CA GLY A 10 -15.84 -6.47 -0.56
C GLY A 10 -14.60 -6.88 -1.35
N MET A 11 -14.76 -7.49 -2.53
CA MET A 11 -13.68 -7.84 -3.47
C MET A 11 -14.08 -7.24 -4.82
N LYS A 12 -13.49 -6.10 -5.18
CA LYS A 12 -13.93 -5.30 -6.34
C LYS A 12 -12.91 -5.40 -7.46
N ASP A 13 -13.41 -5.43 -8.70
CA ASP A 13 -12.55 -5.26 -9.87
C ASP A 13 -12.00 -3.82 -9.90
N ILE A 14 -10.69 -3.68 -10.16
CA ILE A 14 -10.01 -2.39 -10.34
C ILE A 14 -9.93 -2.12 -11.84
N VAL A 15 -10.72 -1.15 -12.33
CA VAL A 15 -10.86 -0.85 -13.77
C VAL A 15 -10.99 0.66 -14.00
N GLY A 16 -10.80 1.11 -15.24
CA GLY A 16 -10.98 2.52 -15.61
C GLY A 16 -10.03 3.44 -14.84
N SER A 17 -10.54 4.58 -14.35
CA SER A 17 -9.75 5.56 -13.59
C SER A 17 -9.10 4.97 -12.33
N ASP A 18 -9.76 4.03 -11.66
CA ASP A 18 -9.21 3.41 -10.45
C ASP A 18 -7.97 2.57 -10.78
N SER A 19 -7.96 1.90 -11.95
CA SER A 19 -6.79 1.16 -12.41
C SER A 19 -5.63 2.06 -12.79
N GLU A 20 -5.90 3.21 -13.41
CA GLU A 20 -4.86 4.20 -13.75
C GLU A 20 -4.24 4.80 -12.49
N LEU A 21 -5.05 5.15 -11.49
CA LEU A 21 -4.55 5.63 -10.19
C LEU A 21 -3.78 4.56 -9.43
N PHE A 22 -4.26 3.32 -9.44
CA PHE A 22 -3.59 2.20 -8.78
C PHE A 22 -2.20 1.95 -9.35
N THR A 23 -2.08 1.81 -10.67
CA THR A 23 -0.78 1.58 -11.32
C THR A 23 0.13 2.80 -11.15
N TYR A 24 -0.40 4.01 -11.31
CA TYR A 24 0.36 5.24 -11.07
C TYR A 24 0.92 5.30 -9.65
N PHE A 25 0.14 4.92 -8.64
CA PHE A 25 0.60 4.86 -7.26
C PHE A 25 1.73 3.84 -7.10
N VAL A 26 1.48 2.58 -7.50
CA VAL A 26 2.43 1.47 -7.33
C VAL A 26 3.75 1.76 -8.04
N GLU A 27 3.72 2.24 -9.27
CA GLU A 27 4.92 2.52 -10.05
C GLU A 27 5.79 3.61 -9.41
N ASN A 28 5.18 4.70 -8.95
CA ASN A 28 5.93 5.83 -8.40
C ASN A 28 6.37 5.58 -6.96
N ALA A 29 5.55 4.95 -6.12
CA ALA A 29 5.95 4.51 -4.78
C ALA A 29 7.12 3.50 -4.86
N SER A 30 7.08 2.56 -5.82
CA SER A 30 8.18 1.62 -6.07
C SER A 30 9.47 2.33 -6.47
N LYS A 31 9.40 3.31 -7.40
CA LYS A 31 10.57 4.11 -7.81
C LYS A 31 11.17 4.88 -6.63
N ILE A 32 10.35 5.41 -5.72
CA ILE A 32 10.82 6.09 -4.51
C ILE A 32 11.50 5.08 -3.59
N ALA A 33 10.87 3.94 -3.28
CA ALA A 33 11.47 2.90 -2.44
C ALA A 33 12.82 2.40 -2.98
N GLN A 34 12.94 2.23 -4.31
CA GLN A 34 14.19 1.85 -4.96
C GLN A 34 15.31 2.89 -4.76
N LYS A 35 14.99 4.20 -4.73
CA LYS A 35 15.98 5.25 -4.41
C LYS A 35 16.48 5.16 -2.96
N TYR A 36 15.68 4.61 -2.06
CA TYR A 36 16.07 4.32 -0.67
C TYR A 36 16.79 2.97 -0.52
N GLY A 37 17.10 2.29 -1.63
CA GLY A 37 17.85 1.03 -1.65
C GLY A 37 17.00 -0.22 -1.40
N PHE A 38 15.66 -0.12 -1.48
CA PHE A 38 14.79 -1.27 -1.34
C PHE A 38 14.71 -2.06 -2.65
N SER A 39 14.72 -3.39 -2.53
CA SER A 39 14.47 -4.31 -3.65
C SER A 39 13.06 -4.89 -3.58
N TYR A 40 12.47 -5.26 -4.70
CA TYR A 40 11.13 -5.85 -4.71
C TYR A 40 11.15 -7.29 -4.17
N ILE A 41 10.14 -7.64 -3.37
CA ILE A 41 9.82 -9.01 -2.98
C ILE A 41 8.33 -9.29 -3.22
N GLU A 42 8.02 -10.47 -3.75
CA GLU A 42 6.66 -11.01 -3.79
C GLU A 42 6.62 -12.32 -3.00
N THR A 43 5.73 -12.38 -2.01
CA THR A 43 5.48 -13.60 -1.25
C THR A 43 4.19 -14.27 -1.74
N PRO A 44 4.04 -15.59 -1.59
CA PRO A 44 2.78 -16.25 -1.88
C PRO A 44 1.58 -15.59 -1.18
N LEU A 45 0.43 -15.60 -1.84
CA LEU A 45 -0.82 -15.11 -1.25
C LEU A 45 -1.41 -16.09 -0.24
N LEU A 46 -1.10 -17.38 -0.38
CA LEU A 46 -1.55 -18.47 0.46
C LEU A 46 -0.34 -19.03 1.20
N GLU A 47 -0.41 -19.03 2.53
CA GLU A 47 0.66 -19.49 3.42
C GLU A 47 0.07 -20.42 4.49
N GLU A 48 0.90 -21.14 5.23
CA GLU A 48 0.44 -21.92 6.39
C GLU A 48 -0.25 -21.00 7.41
N THR A 49 -1.43 -21.39 7.90
CA THR A 49 -2.16 -20.61 8.91
C THR A 49 -1.31 -20.32 10.15
N ALA A 50 -0.42 -21.24 10.52
CA ALA A 50 0.48 -21.10 11.65
C ALA A 50 1.39 -19.87 11.56
N LEU A 51 1.73 -19.41 10.35
CA LEU A 51 2.52 -18.21 10.13
C LEU A 51 1.83 -16.98 10.74
N PHE A 52 0.56 -16.75 10.38
CA PHE A 52 -0.18 -15.56 10.81
C PHE A 52 -0.65 -15.64 12.26
N ARG A 53 -0.99 -16.83 12.76
CA ARG A 53 -1.32 -17.02 14.18
C ARG A 53 -0.14 -16.64 15.09
N ARG A 54 1.08 -17.04 14.71
CA ARG A 54 2.30 -16.73 15.47
C ARG A 54 2.76 -15.29 15.30
N SER A 55 2.65 -14.72 14.10
CA SER A 55 3.11 -13.35 13.85
C SER A 55 2.18 -12.31 14.48
N VAL A 56 0.92 -12.28 14.05
CA VAL A 56 -0.07 -11.24 14.38
C VAL A 56 -0.45 -11.30 15.87
N GLY A 57 -0.42 -12.49 16.45
CA GLY A 57 -0.75 -12.77 17.85
C GLY A 57 -2.18 -13.29 18.01
N GLU A 58 -2.33 -14.34 18.83
CA GLU A 58 -3.62 -15.01 19.09
C GLU A 58 -4.68 -14.08 19.72
N SER A 59 -4.27 -12.94 20.28
CA SER A 59 -5.20 -11.98 20.89
C SER A 59 -5.81 -10.99 19.89
N SER A 60 -5.31 -10.95 18.66
CA SER A 60 -5.76 -10.02 17.62
C SER A 60 -7.12 -10.40 17.05
N ASP A 61 -7.96 -9.40 16.74
CA ASP A 61 -9.22 -9.63 16.02
C ASP A 61 -8.95 -10.23 14.62
N ILE A 62 -7.80 -9.94 14.01
CA ILE A 62 -7.40 -10.52 12.72
C ILE A 62 -7.38 -12.05 12.81
N VAL A 63 -6.62 -12.58 13.77
CA VAL A 63 -6.45 -14.03 13.96
C VAL A 63 -7.75 -14.70 14.40
N ASN A 64 -8.53 -14.03 15.25
CA ASN A 64 -9.73 -14.65 15.83
C ASN A 64 -10.95 -14.62 14.92
N LYS A 65 -11.07 -13.63 14.02
CA LYS A 65 -12.34 -13.34 13.32
C LYS A 65 -12.19 -13.03 11.84
N GLU A 66 -11.00 -12.66 11.38
CA GLU A 66 -10.85 -12.05 10.04
C GLU A 66 -9.99 -12.87 9.07
N MET A 67 -9.39 -13.99 9.49
CA MET A 67 -8.57 -14.82 8.58
C MET A 67 -9.43 -15.60 7.58
N TYR A 68 -9.03 -15.55 6.31
CA TYR A 68 -9.53 -16.45 5.27
C TYR A 68 -8.77 -17.79 5.34
N GLN A 69 -9.08 -18.56 6.38
CA GLN A 69 -8.48 -19.86 6.68
C GLN A 69 -9.31 -21.02 6.10
N PHE A 70 -8.66 -22.02 5.52
CA PHE A 70 -9.30 -23.25 5.03
C PHE A 70 -8.32 -24.43 4.96
N ILE A 71 -8.87 -25.64 4.81
CA ILE A 71 -8.09 -26.84 4.52
C ILE A 71 -8.00 -27.01 3.01
N ASP A 72 -6.78 -27.05 2.47
CA ASP A 72 -6.57 -27.24 1.04
C ASP A 72 -6.81 -28.70 0.59
N LYS A 73 -6.67 -28.97 -0.71
CA LYS A 73 -6.85 -30.34 -1.24
C LYS A 73 -5.79 -31.33 -0.73
N GLY A 74 -4.63 -30.83 -0.30
CA GLY A 74 -3.56 -31.61 0.32
C GLY A 74 -3.75 -31.86 1.81
N GLN A 75 -4.87 -31.41 2.40
CA GLN A 75 -5.15 -31.45 3.83
C GLN A 75 -4.25 -30.53 4.68
N ASN A 76 -3.65 -29.51 4.07
CA ASN A 76 -2.89 -28.48 4.78
C ASN A 76 -3.81 -27.39 5.33
N ASP A 77 -3.53 -26.90 6.53
CA ASP A 77 -4.19 -25.72 7.11
C ASP A 77 -3.54 -24.44 6.59
N VAL A 78 -4.24 -23.75 5.70
CA VAL A 78 -3.72 -22.60 4.95
C VAL A 78 -4.61 -21.37 5.12
N CYS A 79 -4.00 -20.21 4.94
CA CYS A 79 -4.67 -18.92 5.07
C CYS A 79 -4.21 -17.96 3.97
N LEU A 80 -5.16 -17.23 3.38
CA LEU A 80 -4.81 -16.08 2.55
C LEU A 80 -4.18 -14.99 3.42
N ARG A 81 -3.11 -14.35 2.93
CA ARG A 81 -2.33 -13.38 3.71
C ARG A 81 -3.19 -12.19 4.17
N PRO A 82 -3.31 -11.91 5.48
CA PRO A 82 -4.02 -10.73 5.98
C PRO A 82 -3.11 -9.49 6.08
N GLU A 83 -1.79 -9.66 5.94
CA GLU A 83 -0.74 -8.64 6.00
C GLU A 83 0.54 -9.16 5.32
N GLY A 84 1.47 -8.25 4.97
CA GLY A 84 2.66 -8.58 4.17
C GLY A 84 3.93 -8.89 4.96
N THR A 85 4.11 -8.31 6.15
CA THR A 85 5.32 -8.41 6.96
C THR A 85 5.67 -9.86 7.32
N ALA A 86 4.70 -10.68 7.78
CA ALA A 86 5.01 -12.06 8.18
C ALA A 86 5.51 -12.93 7.02
N GLY A 87 4.99 -12.74 5.80
CA GLY A 87 5.48 -13.43 4.61
C GLY A 87 6.94 -13.07 4.31
N VAL A 88 7.29 -11.79 4.44
CA VAL A 88 8.66 -11.31 4.25
C VAL A 88 9.61 -11.88 5.32
N VAL A 89 9.17 -11.90 6.59
CA VAL A 89 9.95 -12.52 7.67
C VAL A 89 10.13 -14.03 7.46
N ARG A 90 9.07 -14.73 7.03
CA ARG A 90 9.15 -16.17 6.69
C ARG A 90 10.20 -16.40 5.62
N HIS A 91 10.20 -15.60 4.55
CA HIS A 91 11.24 -15.67 3.51
C HIS A 91 12.65 -15.43 4.09
N PHE A 92 12.81 -14.38 4.90
CA PHE A 92 14.08 -14.02 5.54
C PHE A 92 14.67 -15.18 6.34
N VAL A 93 13.84 -15.88 7.13
CA VAL A 93 14.22 -17.04 7.93
C VAL A 93 14.43 -18.29 7.06
N GLU A 94 13.53 -18.57 6.12
CA GLU A 94 13.59 -19.74 5.24
C GLU A 94 14.90 -19.76 4.43
N LYS A 95 15.33 -18.59 3.94
CA LYS A 95 16.58 -18.43 3.20
C LYS A 95 17.81 -18.28 4.09
N LYS A 96 17.66 -18.44 5.42
CA LYS A 96 18.74 -18.35 6.42
C LYS A 96 19.49 -17.02 6.40
N LEU A 97 18.82 -15.94 5.97
CA LEU A 97 19.42 -14.61 5.87
C LEU A 97 19.62 -13.99 7.27
N ASP A 98 18.77 -14.38 8.23
CA ASP A 98 18.94 -14.13 9.67
C ASP A 98 20.26 -14.67 10.23
N ARG A 99 20.81 -15.72 9.62
CA ARG A 99 22.06 -16.37 10.02
C ARG A 99 23.25 -15.92 9.20
N ALA A 100 23.04 -15.62 7.91
CA ALA A 100 24.06 -15.07 7.03
C ALA A 100 24.57 -13.70 7.54
N GLY A 101 23.69 -12.95 8.22
CA GLY A 101 23.98 -11.60 8.67
C GLY A 101 23.91 -10.58 7.53
N GLY A 102 24.12 -9.31 7.86
CA GLY A 102 23.96 -8.20 6.92
C GLY A 102 22.60 -7.51 7.04
N THR A 103 22.35 -6.61 6.11
CA THR A 103 21.17 -5.73 6.10
C THR A 103 20.33 -6.00 4.86
N TYR A 104 19.03 -6.18 5.04
CA TYR A 104 18.11 -6.50 3.94
C TYR A 104 16.98 -5.50 3.92
N LYS A 105 16.66 -4.98 2.73
CA LYS A 105 15.62 -3.97 2.51
C LYS A 105 14.74 -4.43 1.36
N TRP A 106 13.47 -4.73 1.67
CA TRP A 106 12.49 -5.14 0.68
C TRP A 106 11.25 -4.28 0.69
N TYR A 107 10.73 -3.98 -0.49
CA TYR A 107 9.39 -3.46 -0.65
C TYR A 107 8.49 -4.48 -1.33
N TYR A 108 7.21 -4.45 -1.04
CA TYR A 108 6.19 -5.26 -1.68
C TYR A 108 4.97 -4.40 -2.02
N TYR A 109 4.17 -4.90 -2.94
CA TYR A 109 2.80 -4.46 -3.10
C TYR A 109 1.93 -5.65 -3.52
N GLY A 110 0.66 -5.65 -3.14
CA GLY A 110 -0.27 -6.67 -3.59
C GLY A 110 -1.47 -6.86 -2.65
N PRO A 111 -2.35 -7.82 -2.96
CA PRO A 111 -3.60 -8.01 -2.24
C PRO A 111 -3.37 -8.63 -0.87
N MET A 112 -4.24 -8.27 0.06
CA MET A 112 -4.36 -8.73 1.44
C MET A 112 -5.84 -9.02 1.72
N PHE A 113 -6.09 -10.01 2.58
CA PHE A 113 -7.42 -10.56 2.79
C PHE A 113 -7.82 -10.53 4.27
N ARG A 114 -8.90 -9.81 4.59
CA ARG A 114 -9.47 -9.76 5.94
C ARG A 114 -10.98 -9.86 5.87
N TYR A 115 -11.58 -10.79 6.62
CA TYR A 115 -13.03 -10.98 6.70
C TYR A 115 -13.72 -9.88 7.53
N GLU A 116 -13.35 -8.63 7.30
CA GLU A 116 -13.97 -7.49 7.96
C GLU A 116 -15.33 -7.18 7.32
N ARG A 117 -16.22 -6.52 8.06
CA ARG A 117 -17.45 -5.95 7.50
C ARG A 117 -17.08 -4.81 6.55
N PRO A 118 -17.39 -4.89 5.24
CA PRO A 118 -16.99 -3.86 4.31
C PRO A 118 -17.62 -2.51 4.62
N GLN A 119 -16.80 -1.46 4.59
CA GLN A 119 -17.18 -0.05 4.77
C GLN A 119 -16.25 0.84 3.91
N LYS A 120 -16.48 2.16 3.88
CA LYS A 120 -15.63 3.06 3.08
C LYS A 120 -14.16 2.92 3.51
N GLY A 121 -13.26 2.63 2.57
CA GLY A 121 -11.83 2.40 2.82
C GLY A 121 -11.48 1.08 3.53
N ARG A 122 -12.45 0.16 3.72
CA ARG A 122 -12.21 -1.20 4.25
C ARG A 122 -12.91 -2.24 3.39
N LEU A 123 -12.10 -3.00 2.69
CA LEU A 123 -12.52 -4.07 1.81
C LEU A 123 -12.11 -5.42 2.43
N ARG A 124 -12.66 -6.50 1.88
CA ARG A 124 -12.26 -7.86 2.26
C ARG A 124 -11.01 -8.31 1.53
N GLU A 125 -10.87 -7.87 0.29
CA GLU A 125 -9.62 -7.85 -0.45
C GLU A 125 -9.24 -6.39 -0.66
N PHE A 126 -8.05 -6.02 -0.21
CA PHE A 126 -7.48 -4.69 -0.34
C PHE A 126 -6.00 -4.82 -0.66
N HIS A 127 -5.38 -3.77 -1.16
CA HIS A 127 -3.97 -3.81 -1.53
C HIS A 127 -3.14 -3.01 -0.56
N GLN A 128 -1.96 -3.54 -0.27
CA GLN A 128 -0.94 -2.83 0.50
C GLN A 128 0.27 -2.54 -0.35
N PHE A 129 0.93 -1.41 -0.08
CA PHE A 129 2.33 -1.18 -0.40
C PHE A 129 3.08 -1.12 0.92
N GLY A 130 4.18 -1.85 1.06
CA GLY A 130 4.94 -1.87 2.31
C GLY A 130 6.43 -2.05 2.10
N CYS A 131 7.20 -1.66 3.10
CA CYS A 131 8.66 -1.79 3.11
C CYS A 131 9.10 -2.39 4.45
N GLU A 132 10.06 -3.30 4.39
CA GLU A 132 10.59 -4.03 5.54
C GLU A 132 12.13 -3.98 5.52
N VAL A 133 12.73 -3.67 6.66
CA VAL A 133 14.18 -3.61 6.87
C VAL A 133 14.57 -4.57 7.97
N PHE A 134 15.62 -5.35 7.73
CA PHE A 134 16.18 -6.31 8.69
C PHE A 134 17.67 -6.07 8.92
N GLY A 135 18.12 -6.27 10.16
CA GLY A 135 19.53 -6.23 10.54
C GLY A 135 20.05 -4.85 10.95
N ILE A 136 19.19 -3.82 11.03
CA ILE A 136 19.57 -2.46 11.46
C ILE A 136 18.85 -2.08 12.75
N SER A 137 19.58 -2.04 13.85
CA SER A 137 19.06 -1.65 15.18
C SER A 137 19.12 -0.15 15.46
N ASN A 138 19.83 0.61 14.62
CA ASN A 138 20.05 2.03 14.82
C ASN A 138 18.79 2.85 14.50
N VAL A 139 18.42 3.74 15.42
CA VAL A 139 17.23 4.61 15.32
C VAL A 139 17.21 5.54 14.09
N TYR A 140 18.36 5.78 13.47
CA TYR A 140 18.40 6.47 12.17
C TYR A 140 17.63 5.72 11.08
N GLU A 141 17.52 4.38 11.15
CA GLU A 141 16.69 3.64 10.21
C GLU A 141 15.19 3.84 10.51
N ASP A 142 14.82 4.03 11.78
CA ASP A 142 13.47 4.44 12.18
C ASP A 142 13.08 5.78 11.56
N ALA A 143 13.98 6.77 11.62
CA ALA A 143 13.79 8.04 10.93
C ALA A 143 13.76 7.87 9.40
N ASN A 144 14.63 7.04 8.82
CA ASN A 144 14.70 6.78 7.38
C ASN A 144 13.40 6.21 6.81
N ILE A 145 12.76 5.29 7.54
CA ILE A 145 11.44 4.74 7.18
C ILE A 145 10.36 5.83 7.23
N ILE A 146 10.36 6.68 8.26
CA ILE A 146 9.42 7.80 8.35
C ILE A 146 9.63 8.78 7.18
N MET A 147 10.88 9.07 6.80
CA MET A 147 11.18 9.95 5.65
C MET A 147 10.71 9.34 4.33
N LEU A 148 10.88 8.03 4.14
CA LEU A 148 10.39 7.34 2.94
C LEU A 148 8.87 7.49 2.80
N ILE A 149 8.12 7.30 3.88
CA ILE A 149 6.66 7.48 3.86
C ILE A 149 6.29 8.93 3.56
N ARG A 150 6.97 9.88 4.22
CA ARG A 150 6.80 11.32 3.96
C ARG A 150 7.01 11.64 2.48
N GLU A 151 8.09 11.17 1.87
CA GLU A 151 8.39 11.43 0.46
C GLU A 151 7.33 10.83 -0.48
N ILE A 152 6.84 9.62 -0.17
CA ILE A 152 5.73 9.00 -0.91
C ILE A 152 4.49 9.89 -0.84
N LEU A 153 4.08 10.32 0.36
CA LEU A 153 2.88 11.13 0.56
C LEU A 153 3.01 12.52 -0.08
N GLU A 154 4.15 13.18 0.08
CA GLU A 154 4.45 14.47 -0.55
C GLU A 154 4.48 14.36 -2.08
N TYR A 155 5.01 13.26 -2.64
CA TYR A 155 5.02 13.03 -4.09
C TYR A 155 3.60 13.05 -4.68
N PHE A 156 2.65 12.42 -4.00
CA PHE A 156 1.23 12.37 -4.39
C PHE A 156 0.42 13.58 -3.90
N GLY A 157 1.06 14.55 -3.24
CA GLY A 157 0.43 15.78 -2.77
C GLY A 157 -0.61 15.57 -1.67
N ILE A 158 -0.42 14.54 -0.84
CA ILE A 158 -1.33 14.13 0.23
C ILE A 158 -0.92 14.82 1.53
N GLY A 159 -1.84 15.59 2.12
CA GLY A 159 -1.62 16.21 3.43
C GLY A 159 -1.68 15.18 4.56
N PHE A 160 -0.78 15.31 5.54
CA PHE A 160 -0.70 14.39 6.67
C PHE A 160 -0.26 15.05 7.99
N THR A 161 -0.55 14.38 9.09
CA THR A 161 0.04 14.59 10.42
C THR A 161 0.71 13.29 10.85
N LEU A 162 1.96 13.36 11.29
CA LEU A 162 2.68 12.22 11.84
C LEU A 162 2.35 12.08 13.33
N LYS A 163 1.74 10.96 13.72
CA LYS A 163 1.58 10.53 15.11
C LYS A 163 2.73 9.61 15.49
N LEU A 164 3.38 9.86 16.62
CA LEU A 164 4.57 9.13 17.04
C LEU A 164 4.43 8.63 18.49
N ASN A 165 4.90 7.41 18.74
CA ASN A 165 4.95 6.81 20.08
C ASN A 165 6.13 5.83 20.21
N SER A 166 6.44 5.44 21.45
CA SER A 166 7.30 4.31 21.76
C SER A 166 6.53 3.27 22.55
N LEU A 167 6.48 2.05 22.02
CA LEU A 167 5.90 0.87 22.64
C LEU A 167 6.89 0.14 23.56
N GLY A 168 8.04 0.72 23.87
CA GLY A 168 9.03 0.15 24.79
C GLY A 168 9.55 -1.24 24.37
N CYS A 169 10.22 -1.92 25.29
CA CYS A 169 10.73 -3.28 25.09
C CYS A 169 10.27 -4.23 26.18
N LEU A 170 10.78 -5.47 26.17
CA LEU A 170 10.50 -6.48 27.19
C LEU A 170 10.81 -6.04 28.61
N GLU A 171 11.79 -5.15 28.81
CA GLU A 171 12.14 -4.60 30.13
C GLU A 171 11.12 -3.52 30.58
N CYS A 172 10.53 -2.80 29.63
CA CYS A 172 9.55 -1.75 29.90
C CYS A 172 8.17 -2.34 30.26
N MET A 173 7.82 -3.47 29.65
CA MET A 173 6.47 -4.05 29.67
C MET A 173 5.97 -4.48 31.05
N PRO A 174 6.75 -5.16 31.92
CA PRO A 174 6.24 -5.65 33.20
C PRO A 174 5.72 -4.53 34.10
N GLN A 175 6.51 -3.46 34.28
CA GLN A 175 6.12 -2.31 35.10
C GLN A 175 4.91 -1.61 34.48
N TYR A 176 4.93 -1.38 33.17
CA TYR A 176 3.82 -0.75 32.47
C TYR A 176 2.51 -1.55 32.60
N LYS A 177 2.54 -2.86 32.34
CA LYS A 177 1.37 -3.73 32.44
C LYS A 177 0.82 -3.77 33.86
N ASN A 178 1.67 -3.87 34.87
CA ASN A 178 1.22 -3.86 36.26
C ASN A 178 0.48 -2.55 36.61
N ASN A 179 1.04 -1.40 36.19
CA ASN A 179 0.40 -0.11 36.40
C ASN A 179 -0.94 -0.02 35.66
N LEU A 180 -0.99 -0.47 34.41
CA LEU A 180 -2.19 -0.46 33.59
C LEU A 180 -3.28 -1.36 34.18
N VAL A 181 -2.95 -2.59 34.56
CA VAL A 181 -3.90 -3.53 35.17
C VAL A 181 -4.45 -2.98 36.49
N ASN A 182 -3.60 -2.41 37.35
CA ASN A 182 -4.05 -1.79 38.59
C ASN A 182 -5.01 -0.62 38.34
N HIS A 183 -4.71 0.22 37.35
CA HIS A 183 -5.58 1.31 36.93
C HIS A 183 -6.93 0.79 36.42
N LEU A 184 -6.92 -0.17 35.49
CA LEU A 184 -8.14 -0.75 34.91
C LEU A 184 -9.00 -1.47 35.95
N ASN A 185 -8.38 -2.13 36.94
CA ASN A 185 -9.09 -2.81 38.03
C ASN A 185 -9.89 -1.85 38.91
N SER A 186 -9.52 -0.57 39.00
CA SER A 186 -10.25 0.43 39.80
C SER A 186 -11.65 0.75 39.27
N PHE A 187 -11.91 0.49 37.98
CA PHE A 187 -13.21 0.69 37.33
C PHE A 187 -13.60 -0.50 36.42
N LYS A 188 -13.09 -1.70 36.71
CA LYS A 188 -13.27 -2.89 35.87
C LYS A 188 -14.74 -3.21 35.58
N SER A 189 -15.63 -3.08 36.58
CA SER A 189 -17.07 -3.29 36.42
C SER A 189 -17.76 -2.32 35.46
N GLU A 190 -17.11 -1.21 35.12
CA GLU A 190 -17.65 -0.17 34.24
C GLU A 190 -17.20 -0.30 32.79
N LEU A 191 -16.17 -1.11 32.53
CA LEU A 191 -15.68 -1.43 31.21
C LEU A 191 -16.70 -2.28 30.44
N CYS A 192 -16.75 -2.12 29.11
CA CYS A 192 -17.52 -3.03 28.27
C CYS A 192 -17.01 -4.48 28.40
N GLU A 193 -17.85 -5.45 28.04
CA GLU A 193 -17.56 -6.88 28.18
C GLU A 193 -16.22 -7.29 27.54
N ASP A 194 -15.95 -6.81 26.33
CA ASP A 194 -14.68 -7.06 25.64
C ASP A 194 -13.47 -6.50 26.38
N CYS A 195 -13.58 -5.27 26.92
CA CYS A 195 -12.50 -4.67 27.69
C CYS A 195 -12.27 -5.42 28.99
N ASN A 196 -13.34 -5.83 29.67
CA ASN A 196 -13.29 -6.66 30.87
C ASN A 196 -12.46 -7.94 30.65
N ARG A 197 -12.71 -8.65 29.55
CA ARG A 197 -11.93 -9.83 29.16
C ARG A 197 -10.48 -9.47 28.79
N ARG A 198 -10.27 -8.33 28.13
CA ARG A 198 -8.92 -7.88 27.71
C ARG A 198 -8.03 -7.51 28.89
N VAL A 199 -8.58 -7.03 30.02
CA VAL A 199 -7.79 -6.74 31.24
C VAL A 199 -6.92 -7.94 31.64
N ASP A 200 -7.48 -9.15 31.62
CA ASP A 200 -6.81 -10.35 32.11
C ASP A 200 -5.93 -11.04 31.05
N THR A 201 -6.15 -10.72 29.77
CA THR A 201 -5.50 -11.39 28.63
C THR A 201 -4.46 -10.50 27.94
N ASN A 202 -4.87 -9.32 27.47
CA ASN A 202 -3.99 -8.34 26.85
C ASN A 202 -4.47 -6.92 27.22
N PRO A 203 -4.07 -6.39 28.40
CA PRO A 203 -4.62 -5.14 28.93
C PRO A 203 -4.33 -3.93 28.05
N ILE A 204 -3.27 -3.98 27.23
CA ILE A 204 -2.92 -2.90 26.29
C ILE A 204 -4.00 -2.73 25.23
N ARG A 205 -4.69 -3.81 24.83
CA ARG A 205 -5.80 -3.78 23.85
C ARG A 205 -7.05 -3.09 24.36
N VAL A 206 -7.12 -2.76 25.65
CA VAL A 206 -8.20 -1.94 26.20
C VAL A 206 -8.09 -0.49 25.69
N LEU A 207 -6.88 0.00 25.42
CA LEU A 207 -6.62 1.36 24.94
C LEU A 207 -7.20 1.63 23.54
N ASP A 208 -7.40 0.58 22.72
CA ASP A 208 -7.99 0.65 21.38
C ASP A 208 -9.53 0.51 21.38
N CYS A 209 -10.17 0.55 22.56
CA CYS A 209 -11.62 0.38 22.64
C CYS A 209 -12.38 1.55 22.01
N LYS A 210 -13.31 1.31 21.09
CA LYS A 210 -14.12 2.39 20.48
C LYS A 210 -15.38 2.77 21.28
N ASN A 211 -15.60 2.14 22.45
CA ASN A 211 -16.74 2.46 23.29
C ASN A 211 -16.50 3.79 24.02
N GLU A 212 -17.42 4.75 23.86
CA GLU A 212 -17.29 6.11 24.43
C GLU A 212 -17.11 6.12 25.95
N LYS A 213 -17.81 5.23 26.67
CA LYS A 213 -17.66 5.10 28.13
C LYS A 213 -16.26 4.61 28.48
N CYS A 214 -15.77 3.58 27.80
CA CYS A 214 -14.40 3.09 27.99
C CYS A 214 -13.38 4.19 27.67
N GLN A 215 -13.53 4.91 26.55
CA GLN A 215 -12.62 5.99 26.17
C GLN A 215 -12.56 7.10 27.21
N THR A 216 -13.69 7.43 27.84
CA THR A 216 -13.74 8.41 28.93
C THR A 216 -12.96 7.92 30.16
N LEU A 217 -13.12 6.63 30.53
CA LEU A 217 -12.42 6.03 31.66
C LEU A 217 -10.90 5.90 31.42
N LEU A 218 -10.49 5.73 30.17
CA LEU A 218 -9.09 5.51 29.78
C LEU A 218 -8.28 6.80 29.61
N LYS A 219 -8.90 7.98 29.79
CA LYS A 219 -8.25 9.28 29.59
C LYS A 219 -6.97 9.44 30.41
N ASP A 220 -6.98 8.93 31.64
CA ASP A 220 -5.87 9.00 32.59
C ASP A 220 -5.10 7.67 32.71
N ALA A 221 -5.25 6.78 31.71
CA ALA A 221 -4.54 5.52 31.70
C ALA A 221 -3.02 5.73 31.76
N PRO A 222 -2.27 4.87 32.48
CA PRO A 222 -0.82 4.91 32.47
C PRO A 222 -0.28 4.91 31.05
N LYS A 223 0.75 5.71 30.81
CA LYS A 223 1.41 5.82 29.51
C LYS A 223 2.69 5.02 29.51
N ILE A 224 2.90 4.21 28.47
CA ILE A 224 4.13 3.40 28.35
C ILE A 224 5.39 4.26 28.28
N THR A 225 5.29 5.48 27.76
CA THR A 225 6.38 6.45 27.71
C THR A 225 6.93 6.81 29.09
N ASN A 226 6.13 6.68 30.15
CA ASN A 226 6.55 6.90 31.54
C ASN A 226 7.24 5.66 32.16
N SER A 227 7.29 4.54 31.44
CA SER A 227 7.86 3.25 31.90
C SER A 227 8.97 2.76 30.96
N LEU A 228 9.53 3.63 30.11
CA LEU A 228 10.62 3.27 29.22
C LEU A 228 11.91 3.02 30.01
N CYS A 229 12.62 1.95 29.69
CA CYS A 229 13.99 1.77 30.15
C CYS A 229 14.92 2.79 29.47
N SER A 230 16.14 2.96 30.00
CA SER A 230 17.09 3.98 29.55
C SER A 230 17.39 3.91 28.05
N SER A 231 17.52 2.69 27.49
CA SER A 231 17.77 2.49 26.05
C SER A 231 16.59 2.92 25.19
N CYS A 232 15.37 2.50 25.53
CA CYS A 232 14.17 2.86 24.78
C CYS A 232 13.87 4.36 24.87
N ASN A 233 14.11 4.98 26.02
CA ASN A 233 13.97 6.42 26.18
C ASN A 233 15.01 7.17 25.34
N SER A 234 16.28 6.74 25.39
CA SER A 234 17.35 7.34 24.59
C SER A 234 17.09 7.22 23.09
N ASP A 235 16.66 6.06 22.61
CA ASP A 235 16.28 5.85 21.20
C ASP A 235 15.13 6.80 20.82
N PHE A 236 14.10 6.90 21.66
CA PHE A 236 12.92 7.73 21.36
C PHE A 236 13.24 9.23 21.34
N GLU A 237 14.01 9.73 22.31
CA GLU A 237 14.51 11.12 22.29
C GLU A 237 15.38 11.36 21.06
N LYS A 238 16.25 10.41 20.71
CA LYS A 238 17.11 10.57 19.53
C LYS A 238 16.31 10.59 18.22
N LEU A 239 15.25 9.80 18.11
CA LEU A 239 14.35 9.84 16.97
C LEU A 239 13.73 11.23 16.82
N LYS A 240 13.19 11.79 17.90
CA LYS A 240 12.62 13.14 17.91
C LYS A 240 13.63 14.20 17.46
N GLU A 241 14.85 14.15 17.98
CA GLU A 241 15.94 15.06 17.55
C GLU A 241 16.20 14.97 16.04
N ILE A 242 16.23 13.75 15.48
CA ILE A 242 16.45 13.54 14.03
C ILE A 242 15.29 14.12 13.23
N LEU A 243 14.04 13.90 13.67
CA LEU A 243 12.85 14.44 13.02
C LEU A 243 12.83 15.99 13.07
N ASP A 244 13.14 16.58 14.23
CA ASP A 244 13.22 18.03 14.42
C ASP A 244 14.31 18.63 13.51
N PHE A 245 15.48 18.00 13.46
CA PHE A 245 16.60 18.43 12.60
C PHE A 245 16.21 18.42 11.11
N ASN A 246 15.42 17.44 10.68
CA ASN A 246 14.93 17.32 9.30
C ASN A 246 13.59 18.05 9.06
N LYS A 247 13.14 18.87 10.02
CA LYS A 247 11.91 19.67 9.92
C LYS A 247 10.70 18.81 9.58
N VAL A 248 10.52 17.74 10.34
CA VAL A 248 9.37 16.83 10.22
C VAL A 248 8.47 17.10 11.41
N ASP A 249 7.31 17.69 11.15
CA ASP A 249 6.33 17.92 12.21
C ASP A 249 5.70 16.60 12.64
N TYR A 250 5.61 16.38 13.96
CA TYR A 250 4.97 15.21 14.56
C TYR A 250 4.22 15.59 15.83
N GLU A 251 3.25 14.74 16.19
CA GLU A 251 2.54 14.80 17.46
C GLU A 251 2.78 13.51 18.24
N ILE A 252 3.10 13.66 19.53
CA ILE A 252 3.24 12.50 20.41
C ILE A 252 1.85 12.00 20.79
N ASP A 253 1.51 10.80 20.36
CA ASP A 253 0.27 10.13 20.73
C ASP A 253 0.59 8.92 21.62
N SER A 254 0.49 9.12 22.93
CA SER A 254 0.74 8.04 23.91
C SER A 254 -0.27 6.90 23.83
N ASN A 255 -1.42 7.13 23.18
CA ASN A 255 -2.47 6.13 23.01
C ASN A 255 -2.31 5.34 21.70
N LEU A 256 -1.35 5.74 20.85
CA LEU A 256 -1.01 5.01 19.63
C LEU A 256 -0.48 3.62 20.00
N VAL A 257 -1.38 2.66 19.95
CA VAL A 257 -1.10 1.23 20.01
C VAL A 257 -1.21 0.65 18.59
N ARG A 258 -0.66 -0.55 18.39
CA ARG A 258 -0.76 -1.25 17.11
C ARG A 258 -1.70 -2.43 17.16
N GLY A 259 -2.36 -2.66 16.03
CA GLY A 259 -3.27 -3.79 15.85
C GLY A 259 -2.57 -5.16 15.84
N LEU A 260 -1.24 -5.20 15.84
CA LEU A 260 -0.40 -6.40 15.77
C LEU A 260 0.51 -6.43 17.00
N ASP A 261 0.56 -7.57 17.69
CA ASP A 261 1.22 -7.66 19.01
C ASP A 261 2.76 -7.73 18.90
N TYR A 262 3.31 -7.84 17.69
CA TYR A 262 4.74 -7.99 17.46
C TYR A 262 5.55 -6.70 17.58
N TYR A 263 4.91 -5.53 17.61
CA TYR A 263 5.60 -4.25 17.62
C TYR A 263 6.29 -3.97 18.96
N ASN A 264 7.45 -3.33 18.90
CA ASN A 264 8.23 -2.84 20.03
C ASN A 264 8.90 -1.51 19.65
N LYS A 265 9.35 -0.74 20.65
CA LYS A 265 10.04 0.56 20.47
C LYS A 265 9.22 1.48 19.55
N THR A 266 9.79 2.05 18.50
CA THR A 266 9.13 3.04 17.63
C THR A 266 7.82 2.53 17.05
N ALA A 267 6.76 3.32 17.18
CA ALA A 267 5.52 3.18 16.43
C ALA A 267 5.10 4.54 15.89
N PHE A 268 4.64 4.59 14.64
CA PHE A 268 4.27 5.84 13.99
C PHE A 268 3.08 5.67 13.05
N GLU A 269 2.17 6.62 13.00
CA GLU A 269 1.03 6.60 12.07
C GLU A 269 0.93 7.93 11.34
N PHE A 270 0.74 7.87 10.02
CA PHE A 270 0.41 9.05 9.23
C PHE A 270 -1.11 9.11 9.13
N VAL A 271 -1.67 10.23 9.58
CA VAL A 271 -3.10 10.48 9.55
C VAL A 271 -3.42 11.65 8.61
N SER A 272 -4.56 11.58 7.90
CA SER A 272 -5.06 12.66 7.07
C SER A 272 -6.52 12.95 7.40
N ASN A 273 -6.84 14.24 7.53
CA ASN A 273 -8.21 14.70 7.74
C ASN A 273 -9.04 14.70 6.45
N GLU A 274 -8.41 14.40 5.31
CA GLU A 274 -9.06 14.36 4.00
C GLU A 274 -9.89 13.08 3.80
N ILE A 275 -9.65 12.03 4.61
CA ILE A 275 -10.34 10.72 4.52
C ILE A 275 -11.28 10.42 5.70
N GLY A 276 -12.30 11.26 5.90
CA GLY A 276 -13.46 10.94 6.77
C GLY A 276 -13.13 10.37 8.15
N ALA A 277 -13.96 9.43 8.65
CA ALA A 277 -13.90 8.93 10.03
C ALA A 277 -12.70 8.02 10.37
N GLN A 278 -11.87 7.63 9.40
CA GLN A 278 -10.66 6.83 9.62
C GLN A 278 -9.48 7.49 8.95
N SER A 279 -8.74 8.27 9.74
CA SER A 279 -7.70 9.16 9.23
C SER A 279 -6.38 8.44 8.90
N ALA A 280 -6.13 7.23 9.40
CA ALA A 280 -4.86 6.52 9.18
C ALA A 280 -4.66 6.07 7.71
N ILE A 281 -3.66 6.65 7.07
CA ILE A 281 -3.26 6.41 5.67
C ILE A 281 -2.00 5.54 5.52
N ALA A 282 -1.09 5.62 6.48
CA ALA A 282 0.11 4.79 6.53
C ALA A 282 0.45 4.47 7.98
N GLY A 283 1.03 3.29 8.22
CA GLY A 283 1.46 2.93 9.55
C GLY A 283 2.60 1.93 9.53
N GLY A 284 3.55 2.11 10.44
CA GLY A 284 4.59 1.14 10.70
C GLY A 284 5.13 1.23 12.12
N GLY A 285 6.33 0.69 12.28
CA GLY A 285 7.05 0.63 13.55
C GLY A 285 8.07 -0.49 13.57
N ARG A 286 8.78 -0.58 14.68
CA ARG A 286 9.84 -1.58 14.91
C ARG A 286 9.24 -2.86 15.49
N TYR A 287 9.80 -4.02 15.11
CA TYR A 287 9.29 -5.36 15.44
C TYR A 287 10.42 -6.38 15.60
N ASP A 288 11.46 -6.03 16.34
CA ASP A 288 12.72 -6.79 16.50
C ASP A 288 12.55 -8.27 16.90
N ARG A 289 11.40 -8.62 17.48
CA ARG A 289 11.12 -9.95 18.00
C ARG A 289 10.37 -10.85 17.02
N LEU A 290 9.81 -10.29 15.95
CA LEU A 290 8.99 -11.06 15.02
C LEU A 290 9.81 -12.18 14.34
N VAL A 291 11.08 -11.93 14.02
CA VAL A 291 11.98 -12.93 13.43
C VAL A 291 12.17 -14.12 14.36
N GLU A 292 12.40 -13.87 15.64
CA GLU A 292 12.53 -14.91 16.67
C GLU A 292 11.22 -15.68 16.87
N TYR A 293 10.09 -14.96 16.92
CA TYR A 293 8.76 -15.57 17.03
C TYR A 293 8.42 -16.50 15.87
N LEU A 294 9.01 -16.30 14.70
CA LEU A 294 8.86 -17.17 13.54
C LEU A 294 9.99 -18.20 13.38
N GLY A 295 10.82 -18.38 14.42
CA GLY A 295 11.84 -19.44 14.48
C GLY A 295 13.21 -19.07 13.89
N GLY A 296 13.42 -17.79 13.56
CA GLY A 296 14.72 -17.26 13.16
C GLY A 296 15.58 -16.80 14.33
N LYS A 297 16.79 -16.32 14.03
CA LYS A 297 17.65 -15.64 15.00
C LYS A 297 17.12 -14.24 15.30
N SER A 298 17.15 -13.82 16.57
CA SER A 298 16.79 -12.45 16.99
C SER A 298 17.47 -11.40 16.10
N THR A 299 16.66 -10.60 15.41
CA THR A 299 17.10 -9.68 14.37
C THR A 299 16.23 -8.43 14.41
N ALA A 300 16.89 -7.28 14.51
CA ALA A 300 16.23 -5.98 14.44
C ALA A 300 15.41 -5.83 13.15
N GLY A 301 14.17 -5.38 13.27
CA GLY A 301 13.22 -5.28 12.15
C GLY A 301 12.40 -4.00 12.23
N ILE A 302 12.24 -3.29 11.13
CA ILE A 302 11.36 -2.12 11.04
C ILE A 302 10.77 -1.99 9.65
N GLY A 303 9.51 -1.57 9.59
CA GLY A 303 8.81 -1.41 8.33
C GLY A 303 7.51 -0.64 8.47
N PHE A 304 6.77 -0.58 7.37
CA PHE A 304 5.45 0.04 7.29
C PHE A 304 4.61 -0.59 6.20
N ALA A 305 3.31 -0.32 6.27
CA ALA A 305 2.37 -0.56 5.18
C ALA A 305 1.44 0.64 4.95
N ILE A 306 1.03 0.80 3.70
CA ILE A 306 0.06 1.77 3.20
C ILE A 306 -1.07 0.98 2.57
N GLY A 307 -2.33 1.28 2.92
CA GLY A 307 -3.49 0.74 2.20
C GLY A 307 -3.74 1.54 0.93
N ILE A 308 -3.60 0.93 -0.24
CA ILE A 308 -3.62 1.63 -1.53
C ILE A 308 -5.00 2.25 -1.77
N GLU A 309 -6.08 1.49 -1.61
CA GLU A 309 -7.45 1.97 -1.87
C GLU A 309 -7.84 3.15 -0.99
N ARG A 310 -7.26 3.27 0.21
CA ARG A 310 -7.49 4.44 1.08
C ARG A 310 -6.83 5.69 0.53
N LEU A 311 -5.68 5.54 -0.12
CA LEU A 311 -4.94 6.65 -0.69
C LEU A 311 -5.45 7.07 -2.06
N LEU A 312 -6.04 6.17 -2.86
CA LEU A 312 -6.47 6.51 -4.23
C LEU A 312 -7.42 7.72 -4.27
N GLU A 313 -8.26 7.91 -3.26
CA GLU A 313 -9.14 9.10 -3.16
C GLU A 313 -8.38 10.42 -2.98
N LEU A 314 -7.12 10.37 -2.52
CA LEU A 314 -6.27 11.53 -2.22
C LEU A 314 -5.15 11.75 -3.24
N VAL A 315 -4.87 10.77 -4.10
CA VAL A 315 -3.75 10.82 -5.04
C VAL A 315 -3.96 11.94 -6.05
N LYS A 316 -3.03 12.90 -6.06
CA LYS A 316 -2.93 13.91 -7.12
C LYS A 316 -2.00 13.39 -8.20
N VAL A 317 -2.56 13.12 -9.37
CA VAL A 317 -1.78 12.71 -10.54
C VAL A 317 -1.03 13.92 -11.06
N LYS A 318 0.30 13.82 -11.12
CA LYS A 318 1.10 14.80 -11.87
C LYS A 318 0.82 14.56 -13.35
N GLU A 319 0.28 15.55 -14.03
CA GLU A 319 -0.01 15.45 -15.47
C GLU A 319 1.24 14.99 -16.23
N GLN A 320 1.16 13.78 -16.77
CA GLN A 320 2.10 13.31 -17.79
C GLN A 320 1.31 13.25 -19.08
N LYS A 321 1.45 14.30 -19.91
CA LYS A 321 0.96 14.26 -21.29
C LYS A 321 1.78 13.23 -22.04
N GLN A 322 1.27 12.01 -22.14
CA GLN A 322 1.80 11.01 -23.04
C GLN A 322 0.93 10.95 -24.28
N ASP A 323 1.56 11.05 -25.44
CA ASP A 323 0.83 11.00 -26.71
C ASP A 323 0.10 9.66 -26.86
N SER A 324 -1.13 9.77 -27.35
CA SER A 324 -1.99 8.66 -27.67
C SER A 324 -2.54 8.84 -29.07
N LEU A 325 -2.25 7.84 -29.90
CA LEU A 325 -2.49 7.86 -31.33
C LEU A 325 -3.67 6.95 -31.67
N TYR A 326 -4.58 7.46 -32.50
CA TYR A 326 -5.59 6.67 -33.18
C TYR A 326 -5.24 6.55 -34.66
N ILE A 327 -5.21 5.33 -35.19
CA ILE A 327 -5.06 5.05 -36.62
C ILE A 327 -6.38 4.52 -37.17
N GLY A 328 -6.90 5.15 -38.21
CA GLY A 328 -8.10 4.74 -38.92
C GLY A 328 -7.85 4.50 -40.41
N VAL A 329 -8.69 3.66 -41.01
CA VAL A 329 -8.65 3.35 -42.45
C VAL A 329 -9.93 3.79 -43.13
N LEU A 330 -9.81 4.41 -44.29
CA LEU A 330 -10.97 4.88 -45.06
C LEU A 330 -11.54 3.78 -45.99
N ASP A 331 -10.72 2.79 -46.30
CA ASP A 331 -11.01 1.65 -47.18
C ASP A 331 -10.32 0.37 -46.67
N GLU A 332 -10.74 -0.78 -47.21
CA GLU A 332 -10.22 -2.08 -46.78
C GLU A 332 -8.79 -2.37 -47.29
N THR A 333 -8.41 -1.82 -48.45
CA THR A 333 -7.09 -2.08 -49.07
C THR A 333 -5.95 -1.45 -48.27
N SER A 334 -6.24 -0.37 -47.55
CA SER A 334 -5.31 0.34 -46.67
C SER A 334 -5.04 -0.36 -45.33
N LEU A 335 -5.83 -1.39 -44.96
CA LEU A 335 -5.79 -2.00 -43.63
C LEU A 335 -4.45 -2.66 -43.29
N ASN A 336 -3.86 -3.40 -44.23
CA ASN A 336 -2.56 -4.03 -44.00
C ASN A 336 -1.46 -3.01 -43.73
N LYS A 337 -1.49 -1.86 -44.44
CA LYS A 337 -0.52 -0.79 -44.24
C LYS A 337 -0.75 -0.07 -42.91
N ALA A 338 -2.00 0.23 -42.56
CA ALA A 338 -2.34 0.81 -41.25
C ALA A 338 -1.91 -0.09 -40.08
N PHE A 339 -2.07 -1.40 -40.23
CA PHE A 339 -1.62 -2.39 -39.24
C PHE A 339 -0.09 -2.40 -39.08
N GLU A 340 0.66 -2.36 -40.19
CA GLU A 340 2.11 -2.23 -40.17
C GLU A 340 2.56 -0.97 -39.43
N ILE A 341 1.95 0.18 -39.75
CA ILE A 341 2.24 1.48 -39.10
C ILE A 341 1.94 1.39 -37.60
N ALA A 342 0.78 0.86 -37.22
CA ALA A 342 0.38 0.70 -35.82
C ALA A 342 1.39 -0.15 -35.04
N ILE A 343 1.87 -1.27 -35.61
CA ILE A 343 2.90 -2.10 -34.98
C ILE A 343 4.17 -1.31 -34.70
N GLN A 344 4.62 -0.48 -35.65
CA GLN A 344 5.82 0.31 -35.43
C GLN A 344 5.60 1.42 -34.38
N LYS A 345 4.47 2.13 -34.46
CA LYS A 345 4.15 3.22 -33.51
C LYS A 345 3.96 2.75 -32.07
N ARG A 346 3.44 1.54 -31.85
CA ARG A 346 3.30 0.95 -30.50
C ARG A 346 4.63 0.79 -29.75
N LYS A 347 5.78 0.90 -30.42
CA LYS A 347 7.10 0.87 -29.78
C LYS A 347 7.41 2.14 -28.99
N THR A 348 6.76 3.27 -29.30
CA THR A 348 7.02 4.57 -28.66
C THR A 348 5.75 5.25 -28.15
N THR A 349 4.60 4.98 -28.76
CA THR A 349 3.35 5.71 -28.52
C THR A 349 2.19 4.75 -28.28
N LYS A 350 1.32 5.06 -27.32
CA LYS A 350 0.08 4.32 -27.10
C LYS A 350 -0.79 4.44 -28.35
N THR A 351 -1.03 3.35 -29.08
CA THR A 351 -1.63 3.40 -30.41
C THR A 351 -2.83 2.46 -30.57
N TYR A 352 -3.98 3.05 -30.88
CA TYR A 352 -5.21 2.37 -31.25
C TYR A 352 -5.30 2.22 -32.78
N LEU A 353 -5.90 1.14 -33.24
CA LEU A 353 -6.15 0.89 -34.66
C LEU A 353 -7.60 0.46 -34.84
N GLU A 354 -8.31 1.11 -35.76
CA GLU A 354 -9.63 0.69 -36.21
C GLU A 354 -9.50 -0.21 -37.44
N TYR A 355 -10.11 -1.40 -37.36
CA TYR A 355 -10.09 -2.40 -38.43
C TYR A 355 -11.22 -2.22 -39.43
N THR A 356 -12.28 -1.51 -39.05
CA THR A 356 -13.44 -1.27 -39.90
C THR A 356 -13.23 0.01 -40.70
N PRO A 357 -13.32 -0.03 -42.04
CA PRO A 357 -13.34 1.18 -42.85
C PRO A 357 -14.48 2.11 -42.45
N ARG A 358 -14.17 3.40 -42.24
CA ARG A 358 -15.16 4.42 -41.85
C ARG A 358 -14.84 5.77 -42.50
N GLY A 359 -15.83 6.65 -42.51
CA GLY A 359 -15.60 8.05 -42.89
C GLY A 359 -14.88 8.84 -41.79
N PHE A 360 -14.18 9.92 -42.20
CA PHE A 360 -13.40 10.82 -41.34
C PHE A 360 -14.09 11.19 -40.02
N ALA A 361 -15.31 11.73 -40.08
CA ALA A 361 -16.02 12.21 -38.89
C ALA A 361 -16.21 11.12 -37.82
N LYS A 362 -16.40 9.86 -38.24
CA LYS A 362 -16.58 8.74 -37.32
C LYS A 362 -15.26 8.35 -36.66
N HIS A 363 -14.14 8.40 -37.40
CA HIS A 363 -12.82 8.18 -36.83
C HIS A 363 -12.48 9.22 -35.75
N PHE A 364 -12.74 10.50 -36.02
CA PHE A 364 -12.53 11.55 -35.03
C PHE A 364 -13.37 11.34 -33.76
N GLY A 365 -14.66 11.01 -33.91
CA GLY A 365 -15.52 10.74 -32.76
C GLY A 365 -15.12 9.50 -31.95
N ILE A 366 -14.46 8.51 -32.57
CA ILE A 366 -13.90 7.36 -31.84
C ILE A 366 -12.60 7.76 -31.13
N ALA A 367 -11.70 8.46 -31.81
CA ALA A 367 -10.46 8.95 -31.23
C ALA A 367 -10.71 9.84 -30.00
N GLU A 368 -11.72 10.70 -30.06
CA GLU A 368 -12.16 11.54 -28.94
C GLU A 368 -12.64 10.69 -27.75
N LYS A 369 -13.49 9.68 -27.98
CA LYS A 369 -13.93 8.75 -26.92
C LYS A 369 -12.79 7.94 -26.29
N LEU A 370 -11.72 7.70 -27.05
CA LEU A 370 -10.51 7.03 -26.60
C LEU A 370 -9.48 8.00 -25.99
N ASN A 371 -9.79 9.29 -25.92
CA ASN A 371 -8.90 10.36 -25.48
C ASN A 371 -7.57 10.40 -26.23
N CYS A 372 -7.56 10.09 -27.52
CA CYS A 372 -6.38 10.18 -28.38
C CYS A 372 -6.10 11.64 -28.75
N ASN A 373 -4.87 12.10 -28.57
CA ASN A 373 -4.46 13.45 -28.95
C ASN A 373 -3.95 13.56 -30.40
N ILE A 374 -3.66 12.42 -31.05
CA ILE A 374 -3.27 12.36 -32.46
C ILE A 374 -4.20 11.40 -33.20
N VAL A 375 -4.68 11.82 -34.37
CA VAL A 375 -5.46 10.99 -35.29
C VAL A 375 -4.69 10.87 -36.60
N ALA A 376 -4.41 9.65 -37.04
CA ALA A 376 -3.81 9.38 -38.32
C ALA A 376 -4.74 8.52 -39.20
N LEU A 377 -4.95 8.91 -40.45
CA LEU A 377 -5.88 8.26 -41.37
C LEU A 377 -5.19 7.92 -42.68
N ILE A 378 -5.51 6.74 -43.21
CA ILE A 378 -4.99 6.25 -44.48
C ILE A 378 -6.15 5.72 -45.33
N GLY A 379 -6.29 6.26 -46.54
CA GLY A 379 -7.16 5.74 -47.59
C GLY A 379 -6.36 5.35 -48.83
N GLU A 380 -7.05 4.98 -49.91
CA GLU A 380 -6.45 4.60 -51.19
C GLU A 380 -5.45 5.64 -51.72
N ASN A 381 -5.77 6.93 -51.58
CA ASN A 381 -4.90 8.02 -52.03
C ASN A 381 -3.60 8.07 -51.20
N GLU A 382 -3.71 7.99 -49.88
CA GLU A 382 -2.57 7.99 -48.99
C GLU A 382 -1.70 6.74 -49.21
N LEU A 383 -2.33 5.58 -49.40
CA LEU A 383 -1.66 4.31 -49.70
C LEU A 383 -0.86 4.37 -51.00
N ASN A 384 -1.49 4.84 -52.09
CA ASN A 384 -0.83 4.96 -53.40
C ASN A 384 0.34 5.95 -53.38
N ASN A 385 0.26 6.99 -52.55
CA ASN A 385 1.29 8.01 -52.43
C ASN A 385 2.34 7.72 -51.34
N ASN A 386 2.26 6.59 -50.62
CA ASN A 386 3.07 6.28 -49.44
C ASN A 386 3.05 7.39 -48.37
N THR A 387 1.88 7.97 -48.16
CA THR A 387 1.63 9.05 -47.19
C THR A 387 0.61 8.64 -46.13
N ILE A 388 0.43 9.48 -45.11
CA ILE A 388 -0.62 9.34 -44.11
C ILE A 388 -1.08 10.74 -43.68
N TYR A 389 -2.40 10.92 -43.56
CA TYR A 389 -2.98 12.13 -42.99
C TYR A 389 -2.86 12.09 -41.48
N ILE A 390 -2.48 13.19 -40.84
CA ILE A 390 -2.35 13.32 -39.40
C ILE A 390 -3.03 14.61 -38.95
N LYS A 391 -3.76 14.53 -37.84
CA LYS A 391 -4.30 15.68 -37.12
C LYS A 391 -3.94 15.61 -35.64
N ASN A 392 -3.39 16.70 -35.11
CA ASN A 392 -3.28 16.91 -33.67
C ASN A 392 -4.59 17.51 -33.15
N ILE A 393 -5.24 16.85 -32.19
CA ILE A 393 -6.55 17.23 -31.68
C ILE A 393 -6.48 18.50 -30.81
N GLU A 394 -5.37 18.71 -30.10
CA GLU A 394 -5.14 19.88 -29.25
C GLU A 394 -4.82 21.12 -30.11
N THR A 395 -3.80 21.04 -30.97
CA THR A 395 -3.33 22.20 -31.75
C THR A 395 -4.19 22.48 -32.98
N LYS A 396 -5.04 21.52 -33.38
CA LYS A 396 -5.81 21.53 -34.64
C LYS A 396 -4.95 21.52 -35.90
N GLU A 397 -3.64 21.29 -35.77
CA GLU A 397 -2.74 21.18 -36.91
C GLU A 397 -3.03 19.90 -37.71
N GLU A 398 -3.08 20.04 -39.03
CA GLU A 398 -3.33 18.95 -39.98
C GLU A 398 -2.19 18.89 -40.99
N LYS A 399 -1.61 17.70 -41.18
CA LYS A 399 -0.52 17.48 -42.14
C LYS A 399 -0.67 16.13 -42.81
N THR A 400 -0.29 16.05 -44.09
CA THR A 400 -0.07 14.78 -44.77
C THR A 400 1.44 14.59 -44.90
N VAL A 401 1.97 13.54 -44.29
CA VAL A 401 3.41 13.25 -44.25
C VAL A 401 3.69 11.90 -44.90
N SER A 402 4.96 11.64 -45.22
CA SER A 402 5.34 10.30 -45.69
C SER A 402 5.17 9.27 -44.56
N ILE A 403 4.77 8.04 -44.91
CA ILE A 403 4.62 6.95 -43.92
C ILE A 403 5.95 6.69 -43.18
N ARG A 404 7.07 6.80 -43.90
CA ARG A 404 8.41 6.62 -43.32
C ARG A 404 8.72 7.66 -42.26
N GLU A 405 8.46 8.93 -42.56
CA GLU A 405 8.63 10.03 -41.62
C GLU A 405 7.75 9.82 -40.39
N PHE A 406 6.46 9.53 -40.61
CA PHE A 406 5.52 9.29 -39.52
C PHE A 406 6.02 8.20 -38.59
N ILE A 407 6.42 7.02 -39.09
CA ILE A 407 6.93 5.93 -38.27
C ILE A 407 8.20 6.31 -37.50
N SER A 408 9.04 7.18 -38.06
CA SER A 408 10.31 7.59 -37.44
C SER A 408 10.20 8.67 -36.36
N GLU A 409 9.13 9.48 -36.39
CA GLU A 409 8.82 10.44 -35.32
C GLU A 409 8.53 9.67 -34.01
N LYS A 410 9.22 10.03 -32.92
CA LYS A 410 9.08 9.39 -31.61
C LYS A 410 7.82 9.80 -30.88
#